data_AF-A0A396AEI6-F1
#
_entry.id   AF-A0A396AEI6-F1
#
_cell.length_a   1.000
_cell.length_b   1.000
_cell.length_c   1.000
_cell.angle_alpha   90.00
_cell.angle_beta   90.00
_cell.angle_gamma   90.00
#
_symmetry.space_group_name_H-M   'P 1'
#
loop_
_entity.id
_entity.type
_entity.pdbx_description
1 polymer ?
#
loop_
_entity_poly.entity_id
_entity_poly.type
_entity_poly.pdbx_seq_one_letter_code
_entity_poly.pdbx_strand_id
1 'polypeptide(L)'
;MNLENIIIENYRQFDTAELAFDQGITFLAGANNSGKTSLINLIRSVFVDEKNDYSVSDIPAKNMQEWIDWGYPVFADFFKSGKSVDIIDAELVNLIIPEDDTVPSHLMNTTCVKIHVSYDPDIDDIKMFADYIMDLDEEVHDFYFLFDYEVTRSKFLRAITDNYDKLKRRFDEIEEDKIKLLSSSDKNLENNIEVKERYLKQLIVSIYVKSMVTFGYFCDKEFKNKCRFDDIKEFRKLFHFCFIKASRPLDDDELDHSHMLSKQMIRMVKLDDGWNELVERLPDELLKPIQEKNIDKTVRDTSLKSLKDTINALEQTNGGKSGELMLDMQVTEDDISELLQRITTATYNVDGYYLGESSQGLGYSNMIYIHLQLKEYEKGVDPLKVNMFFWKNLNLICILKCNKYLLSI
;
A
#
# COMPACT_ATOMS: atom_id res chain seq x y z
N MET A 1 17.81 -13.61 12.47
CA MET A 1 17.40 -12.29 12.98
C MET A 1 15.92 -12.33 13.32
N ASN A 2 15.49 -11.66 14.38
CA ASN A 2 14.13 -11.75 14.91
C ASN A 2 13.49 -10.37 15.09
N LEU A 3 12.23 -10.24 14.69
CA LEU A 3 11.41 -9.09 15.08
C LEU A 3 10.98 -9.26 16.54
N GLU A 4 11.40 -8.39 17.44
CA GLU A 4 11.12 -8.50 18.88
C GLU A 4 9.89 -7.70 19.28
N ASN A 5 9.78 -6.46 18.81
CA ASN A 5 8.69 -5.57 19.21
C ASN A 5 8.30 -4.60 18.09
N ILE A 6 7.00 -4.28 18.02
CA ILE A 6 6.46 -3.17 17.24
C ILE A 6 5.63 -2.28 18.15
N ILE A 7 5.98 -0.99 18.23
CA ILE A 7 5.23 0.04 18.95
C ILE A 7 4.59 0.96 17.92
N ILE A 8 3.28 1.10 17.97
CA ILE A 8 2.50 1.96 17.07
C ILE A 8 1.96 3.13 17.89
N GLU A 9 2.28 4.34 17.48
CA GLU A 9 1.80 5.57 18.10
C GLU A 9 0.86 6.32 17.15
N ASN A 10 -0.14 6.99 17.71
CA ASN A 10 -1.07 7.87 16.99
C ASN A 10 -1.75 7.21 15.78
N TYR A 11 -2.40 6.06 15.97
CA TYR A 11 -3.11 5.35 14.88
C TYR A 11 -4.55 5.03 15.24
N ARG A 12 -5.50 5.66 14.54
CA ARG A 12 -6.95 5.51 14.73
C ARG A 12 -7.35 5.72 16.19
N GLN A 13 -7.75 4.65 16.89
CA GLN A 13 -8.18 4.67 18.28
C GLN A 13 -7.02 4.48 19.28
N PHE A 14 -5.80 4.24 18.79
CA PHE A 14 -4.64 3.94 19.60
C PHE A 14 -3.75 5.18 19.71
N ASP A 15 -3.60 5.68 20.94
CA ASP A 15 -2.53 6.63 21.26
C ASP A 15 -1.18 5.91 21.22
N THR A 16 -1.11 4.72 21.84
CA THR A 16 0.02 3.79 21.76
C THR A 16 -0.48 2.35 21.80
N ALA A 17 0.06 1.49 20.95
CA ALA A 17 -0.17 0.06 20.94
C ALA A 17 1.17 -0.67 20.78
N GLU A 18 1.46 -1.61 21.69
CA GLU A 18 2.70 -2.38 21.69
C GLU A 18 2.42 -3.85 21.37
N LEU A 19 3.23 -4.42 20.48
CA LEU A 19 3.13 -5.79 20.00
C LEU A 19 4.50 -6.47 20.18
N ALA A 20 4.66 -7.20 21.28
CA ALA A 20 5.81 -8.07 21.49
C ALA A 20 5.60 -9.42 20.78
N PHE A 21 6.67 -9.98 20.21
CA PHE A 21 6.62 -11.21 19.44
C PHE A 21 7.48 -12.32 20.06
N ASP A 22 6.89 -13.49 20.27
CA ASP A 22 7.59 -14.66 20.82
C ASP A 22 8.51 -15.33 19.78
N GLN A 23 9.49 -16.14 20.21
CA GLN A 23 10.48 -16.85 19.35
C GLN A 23 9.90 -17.91 18.39
N GLY A 24 8.59 -18.03 18.26
CA GLY A 24 7.93 -19.01 17.40
C GLY A 24 6.60 -18.48 16.86
N ILE A 25 5.50 -18.88 17.50
CA ILE A 25 4.15 -18.45 17.11
C ILE A 25 3.62 -17.45 18.13
N THR A 26 3.26 -16.25 17.66
CA THR A 26 2.54 -15.25 18.45
C THR A 26 1.06 -15.26 18.06
N PHE A 27 0.16 -15.31 19.04
CA PHE A 27 -1.29 -15.23 18.83
C PHE A 27 -1.84 -13.89 19.31
N LEU A 28 -2.38 -13.09 18.39
CA LEU A 28 -3.11 -11.87 18.71
C LEU A 28 -4.62 -12.15 18.72
N ALA A 29 -5.19 -12.22 19.93
CA ALA A 29 -6.61 -12.43 20.18
C ALA A 29 -7.24 -11.21 20.90
N GLY A 30 -8.52 -10.98 20.69
CA GLY A 30 -9.24 -9.90 21.37
C GLY A 30 -10.68 -9.78 20.90
N ALA A 31 -11.50 -8.96 21.57
CA ALA A 31 -12.90 -8.76 21.22
C ALA A 31 -13.08 -8.23 19.78
N ASN A 32 -14.27 -8.39 19.20
CA ASN A 32 -14.61 -7.71 17.94
C ASN A 32 -14.48 -6.19 18.12
N ASN A 33 -14.07 -5.49 17.06
CA ASN A 33 -13.81 -4.04 17.06
C ASN A 33 -12.65 -3.55 17.98
N SER A 34 -11.83 -4.45 18.52
CA SER A 34 -10.61 -4.08 19.28
C SER A 34 -9.47 -3.50 18.43
N GLY A 35 -9.65 -3.29 17.12
CA GLY A 35 -8.64 -2.70 16.25
C GLY A 35 -7.59 -3.66 15.67
N LYS A 36 -7.64 -4.97 15.99
CA LYS A 36 -6.73 -6.00 15.44
C LYS A 36 -6.53 -5.92 13.92
N THR A 37 -7.63 -5.83 13.17
CA THR A 37 -7.58 -5.74 11.70
C THR A 37 -6.88 -4.47 11.23
N SER A 38 -7.12 -3.34 11.90
CA SER A 38 -6.48 -2.08 11.57
C SER A 38 -4.97 -2.17 11.79
N LEU A 39 -4.53 -2.69 12.93
CA LEU A 39 -3.11 -2.82 13.27
C LEU A 39 -2.36 -3.69 12.24
N ILE A 40 -2.92 -4.85 11.87
CA ILE A 40 -2.28 -5.72 10.87
C ILE A 40 -2.23 -5.08 9.48
N ASN A 41 -3.26 -4.34 9.09
CA ASN A 41 -3.24 -3.62 7.81
C ASN A 41 -2.17 -2.52 7.80
N LEU A 42 -1.98 -1.81 8.92
CA LEU A 42 -0.89 -0.85 9.08
C LEU A 42 0.47 -1.53 8.95
N ILE A 43 0.72 -2.60 9.72
CA ILE A 43 1.97 -3.38 9.67
C ILE A 43 2.28 -3.87 8.25
N ARG A 44 1.27 -4.38 7.54
CA ARG A 44 1.44 -4.80 6.14
C ARG A 44 1.90 -3.64 5.25
N SER A 45 1.36 -2.43 5.44
CA SER A 45 1.75 -1.27 4.63
C SER A 45 3.12 -0.70 4.94
N VAL A 46 3.62 -0.93 6.16
CA VAL A 46 4.98 -0.58 6.56
C VAL A 46 5.97 -1.44 5.77
N PHE A 47 5.78 -2.77 5.77
CA PHE A 47 6.73 -3.71 5.19
C PHE A 47 6.55 -4.00 3.70
N VAL A 48 5.36 -3.78 3.12
CA VAL A 48 5.07 -4.09 1.71
C VAL A 48 4.76 -2.82 0.92
N ASP A 49 5.30 -2.73 -0.30
CA ASP A 49 5.02 -1.65 -1.25
C ASP A 49 3.66 -1.83 -1.94
N GLU A 50 2.59 -1.84 -1.14
CA GLU A 50 1.23 -1.70 -1.64
C GLU A 50 0.84 -0.22 -1.55
N LYS A 51 0.17 0.31 -2.59
CA LYS A 51 -0.46 1.63 -2.53
C LYS A 51 -1.40 1.66 -1.33
N ASN A 52 -0.94 2.25 -0.24
CA ASN A 52 -1.76 2.49 0.93
C ASN A 52 -1.98 3.99 1.05
N ASP A 53 -3.22 4.41 0.83
CA ASP A 53 -3.62 5.80 0.99
C ASP A 53 -3.83 6.05 2.49
N TYR A 54 -2.75 6.38 3.20
CA TYR A 54 -2.86 6.89 4.58
C TYR A 54 -3.86 8.04 4.59
N SER A 55 -4.91 7.88 5.38
CA SER A 55 -6.12 8.69 5.26
C SER A 55 -6.39 9.49 6.52
N VAL A 56 -7.29 10.46 6.39
CA VAL A 56 -7.82 11.22 7.54
C VAL A 56 -8.39 10.29 8.61
N SER A 57 -8.92 9.12 8.22
CA SER A 57 -9.47 8.15 9.16
C SER A 57 -8.42 7.36 9.94
N ASP A 58 -7.15 7.41 9.54
CA ASP A 58 -6.04 6.74 10.21
C ASP A 58 -5.40 7.57 11.33
N ILE A 59 -5.68 8.87 11.37
CA ILE A 59 -5.19 9.79 12.40
C ILE A 59 -6.20 9.85 13.56
N PRO A 60 -5.76 9.82 14.83
CA PRO A 60 -6.64 10.04 15.96
C PRO A 60 -7.38 11.38 15.87
N ALA A 61 -8.68 11.37 16.14
CA ALA A 61 -9.52 12.56 16.05
C ALA A 61 -9.03 13.72 16.93
N LYS A 62 -8.48 13.40 18.11
CA LYS A 62 -7.89 14.36 19.04
C LYS A 62 -6.71 15.12 18.39
N ASN A 63 -5.79 14.41 17.74
CA ASN A 63 -4.60 15.01 17.12
C ASN A 63 -5.01 15.94 15.95
N MET A 64 -6.01 15.53 15.17
CA MET A 64 -6.57 16.39 14.12
C MET A 64 -7.24 17.65 14.69
N GLN A 65 -7.95 17.50 15.82
CA GLN A 65 -8.62 18.60 16.49
C GLN A 65 -7.62 19.61 17.07
N GLU A 66 -6.60 19.14 17.80
CA GLU A 66 -5.55 19.99 18.37
C GLU A 66 -4.83 20.79 17.28
N TRP A 67 -4.47 20.14 16.17
CA TRP A 67 -3.80 20.82 15.07
C TRP A 67 -4.72 21.81 14.35
N ILE A 68 -5.99 21.48 14.09
CA ILE A 68 -6.90 22.38 13.37
C ILE A 68 -7.36 23.56 14.22
N ASP A 69 -7.43 23.42 15.55
CA ASP A 69 -7.76 24.53 16.45
C ASP A 69 -6.66 25.60 16.45
N TRP A 70 -5.40 25.20 16.26
CA TRP A 70 -4.29 26.11 16.00
C TRP A 70 -4.25 26.59 14.53
N GLY A 71 -4.37 25.67 13.58
CA GLY A 71 -4.16 25.93 12.16
C GLY A 71 -5.28 26.75 11.52
N TYR A 72 -6.54 26.53 11.89
CA TYR A 72 -7.66 27.23 11.28
C TYR A 72 -7.58 28.77 11.42
N PRO A 73 -7.27 29.35 12.61
CA PRO A 73 -6.98 30.77 12.75
C PRO A 73 -5.87 31.26 11.82
N VAL A 74 -4.76 30.52 11.69
CA VAL A 74 -3.64 30.89 10.81
C VAL A 74 -4.07 30.97 9.35
N PHE A 75 -4.83 29.97 8.88
CA PHE A 75 -5.42 30.00 7.54
C PHE A 75 -6.41 31.17 7.40
N ALA A 76 -7.28 31.40 8.39
CA ALA A 76 -8.25 32.48 8.36
C ALA A 76 -7.59 33.85 8.23
N ASP A 77 -6.54 34.13 9.02
CA ASP A 77 -5.80 35.40 8.97
C ASP A 77 -5.11 35.60 7.61
N PHE A 78 -4.55 34.53 7.04
CA PHE A 78 -3.94 34.56 5.71
C PHE A 78 -4.96 34.93 4.62
N PHE A 79 -6.14 34.29 4.61
CA PHE A 79 -7.16 34.57 3.59
C PHE A 79 -7.88 35.91 3.82
N LYS A 80 -8.12 36.32 5.07
CA LYS A 80 -8.74 37.61 5.41
C LYS A 80 -7.90 38.81 5.00
N SER A 81 -6.58 38.68 5.04
CA SER A 81 -5.67 39.75 4.63
C SER A 81 -5.57 39.92 3.11
N GLY A 82 -6.29 39.12 2.32
CA GLY A 82 -6.38 39.27 0.85
C GLY A 82 -5.09 38.90 0.12
N LYS A 83 -4.21 38.15 0.77
CA LYS A 83 -2.88 37.76 0.31
C LYS A 83 -2.93 36.90 -0.96
N SER A 84 -2.02 37.14 -1.91
CA SER A 84 -1.96 36.41 -3.18
C SER A 84 -1.36 35.01 -3.03
N VAL A 85 -1.47 34.21 -4.09
CA VAL A 85 -0.91 32.85 -4.15
C VAL A 85 0.62 32.85 -3.97
N ASP A 86 1.29 33.90 -4.44
CA ASP A 86 2.76 33.97 -4.48
C ASP A 86 3.41 34.04 -3.09
N ILE A 87 2.66 34.41 -2.06
CA ILE A 87 3.14 34.54 -0.68
C ILE A 87 2.70 33.40 0.23
N ILE A 88 2.00 32.38 -0.29
CA ILE A 88 1.61 31.18 0.46
C ILE A 88 2.82 30.50 1.11
N ASP A 89 3.90 30.34 0.34
CA ASP A 89 5.10 29.65 0.83
C ASP A 89 5.75 30.42 1.99
N ALA A 90 6.04 31.70 1.77
CA ALA A 90 6.74 32.56 2.72
C ALA A 90 5.96 32.84 4.01
N GLU A 91 4.62 32.91 3.95
CA GLU A 91 3.82 33.37 5.08
C GLU A 91 2.88 32.34 5.68
N LEU A 92 2.43 31.32 4.94
CA LEU A 92 1.54 30.28 5.46
C LEU A 92 2.28 28.98 5.68
N VAL A 93 2.96 28.46 4.65
CA VAL A 93 3.69 27.19 4.74
C VAL A 93 4.86 27.34 5.69
N ASN A 94 5.61 28.45 5.63
CA ASN A 94 6.74 28.70 6.52
C ASN A 94 6.37 28.82 8.01
N LEU A 95 5.12 29.17 8.34
CA LEU A 95 4.64 29.16 9.73
C LEU A 95 4.37 27.74 10.25
N ILE A 96 4.02 26.81 9.36
CA ILE A 96 3.66 25.44 9.70
C ILE A 96 4.91 24.53 9.64
N ILE A 97 5.67 24.67 8.56
CA ILE A 97 6.87 23.90 8.24
C ILE A 97 7.97 24.91 7.88
N PRO A 98 8.71 25.48 8.85
CA PRO A 98 9.76 26.46 8.59
C PRO A 98 10.87 25.96 7.65
N GLU A 99 11.55 26.85 6.92
CA GLU A 99 12.78 26.50 6.17
C GLU A 99 13.99 26.35 7.09
N ASP A 100 13.96 27.06 8.21
CA ASP A 100 15.00 27.05 9.22
C ASP A 100 14.66 25.99 10.27
N ASP A 101 15.43 24.90 10.30
CA ASP A 101 15.28 23.78 11.24
C ASP A 101 15.45 24.19 12.72
N THR A 102 15.94 25.40 13.00
CA THR A 102 16.00 25.95 14.37
C THR A 102 14.65 26.48 14.87
N VAL A 103 13.71 26.74 13.96
CA VAL A 103 12.36 27.20 14.29
C VAL A 103 11.45 25.99 14.47
N PRO A 104 10.72 25.88 15.61
CA PRO A 104 9.81 24.77 15.83
C PRO A 104 8.70 24.71 14.77
N SER A 105 8.55 23.56 14.12
CA SER A 105 7.45 23.29 13.21
C SER A 105 6.15 22.97 13.97
N HIS A 106 5.01 23.35 13.41
CA HIS A 106 3.67 23.05 13.95
C HIS A 106 3.03 21.90 13.17
N LEU A 107 3.53 20.69 13.41
CA LEU A 107 3.07 19.48 12.74
C LEU A 107 1.99 18.76 13.55
N MET A 108 1.06 18.12 12.86
CA MET A 108 0.12 17.20 13.46
C MET A 108 0.84 15.93 13.92
N ASN A 109 0.52 15.43 15.11
CA ASN A 109 0.98 14.13 15.58
C ASN A 109 0.33 13.01 14.74
N THR A 110 1.10 12.45 13.83
CA THR A 110 0.69 11.39 12.89
C THR A 110 1.20 10.03 13.35
N THR A 111 0.78 9.00 12.63
CA THR A 111 1.16 7.63 12.93
C THR A 111 2.67 7.44 12.83
N CYS A 112 3.23 6.86 13.89
CA CYS A 112 4.64 6.47 13.99
C CYS A 112 4.66 4.98 14.32
N VAL A 113 5.50 4.21 13.63
CA VAL A 113 5.70 2.79 13.90
C VAL A 113 7.16 2.55 14.24
N LYS A 114 7.42 2.17 15.48
CA LYS A 114 8.73 1.81 16.01
C LYS A 114 8.92 0.31 15.94
N ILE A 115 10.06 -0.12 15.42
CA ILE A 115 10.33 -1.52 15.11
C ILE A 115 11.66 -1.87 15.76
N HIS A 116 11.65 -2.94 16.54
CA HIS A 116 12.83 -3.46 17.21
C HIS A 116 13.11 -4.86 16.68
N VAL A 117 14.33 -5.04 16.17
CA VAL A 117 14.84 -6.30 15.64
C VAL A 117 16.07 -6.68 16.45
N SER A 118 16.17 -7.93 16.90
CA SER A 118 17.39 -8.47 17.50
C SER A 118 18.08 -9.46 16.55
N TYR A 119 19.37 -9.67 16.75
CA TYR A 119 20.12 -10.70 16.04
C TYR A 119 21.00 -11.52 17.00
N ASP A 120 21.32 -12.74 16.58
CA ASP A 120 22.27 -13.61 17.27
C ASP A 120 23.65 -13.48 16.60
N PRO A 121 24.70 -12.96 17.28
CA PRO A 121 26.01 -12.73 16.68
C PRO A 121 26.72 -14.02 16.23
N ASP A 122 26.35 -15.18 16.78
CA ASP A 122 26.97 -16.46 16.44
C ASP A 122 26.32 -17.12 15.21
N ILE A 123 25.08 -16.77 14.89
CA ILE A 123 24.25 -17.50 13.90
C ILE A 123 23.80 -16.60 12.75
N ASP A 124 23.51 -15.32 13.00
CA ASP A 124 22.90 -14.44 12.02
C ASP A 124 23.93 -13.69 11.15
N ASP A 125 23.70 -13.68 9.83
CA ASP A 125 24.44 -12.82 8.91
C ASP A 125 23.73 -11.46 8.76
N ILE A 126 24.31 -10.45 9.39
CA ILE A 126 23.77 -9.08 9.44
C ILE A 126 24.28 -8.19 8.30
N LYS A 127 24.87 -8.73 7.22
CA LYS A 127 25.46 -7.91 6.15
C LYS A 127 24.49 -6.87 5.56
N MET A 128 23.20 -7.17 5.47
CA MET A 128 22.19 -6.21 4.99
C MET A 128 21.84 -5.12 6.01
N PHE A 129 22.16 -5.33 7.29
CA PHE A 129 21.82 -4.45 8.41
C PHE A 129 23.03 -3.68 8.96
N ALA A 130 24.25 -4.06 8.59
CA ALA A 130 25.50 -3.54 9.15
C ALA A 130 25.61 -2.00 9.11
N ASP A 131 25.11 -1.37 8.05
CA ASP A 131 25.12 0.08 7.88
C ASP A 131 24.14 0.83 8.81
N TYR A 132 23.26 0.10 9.51
CA TYR A 132 22.22 0.67 10.38
C TYR A 132 22.48 0.40 11.87
N ILE A 133 23.67 -0.05 12.23
CA ILE A 133 24.09 -0.19 13.63
C ILE A 133 24.28 1.22 14.22
N MET A 134 23.55 1.52 15.28
CA MET A 134 23.61 2.82 15.97
C MET A 134 24.22 2.73 17.37
N ASP A 135 24.44 1.52 17.88
CA ASP A 135 25.09 1.29 19.17
C ASP A 135 26.57 0.94 18.97
N LEU A 136 27.41 1.39 19.89
CA LEU A 136 28.85 1.09 19.93
C LEU A 136 29.18 0.02 20.98
N ASP A 137 28.19 -0.39 21.78
CA ASP A 137 28.33 -1.49 22.73
C ASP A 137 28.33 -2.84 22.00
N GLU A 138 29.43 -3.57 22.12
CA GLU A 138 29.62 -4.89 21.50
C GLU A 138 28.68 -5.96 22.09
N GLU A 139 28.07 -5.71 23.24
CA GLU A 139 27.10 -6.62 23.88
C GLU A 139 25.65 -6.38 23.43
N VAL A 140 25.40 -5.30 22.66
CA VAL A 140 24.06 -4.97 22.14
C VAL A 140 23.94 -5.51 20.72
N HIS A 141 22.92 -6.35 20.52
CA HIS A 141 22.67 -7.02 19.25
C HIS A 141 21.28 -6.68 18.70
N ASP A 142 20.97 -5.38 18.67
CA ASP A 142 19.64 -4.85 18.35
C ASP A 142 19.71 -3.76 17.27
N PHE A 143 18.70 -3.75 16.40
CA PHE A 143 18.42 -2.70 15.43
C PHE A 143 17.08 -2.05 15.75
N TYR A 144 17.05 -0.72 15.64
CA TYR A 144 15.85 0.08 15.90
C TYR A 144 15.51 0.90 14.67
N PHE A 145 14.29 0.72 14.17
CA PHE A 145 13.76 1.44 13.01
C PHE A 145 12.50 2.22 13.36
N LEU A 146 12.28 3.31 12.62
CA LEU A 146 11.06 4.08 12.65
C LEU A 146 10.46 4.16 11.26
N PHE A 147 9.14 4.10 11.20
CA PHE A 147 8.36 4.36 10.00
C PHE A 147 7.33 5.45 10.33
N ASP A 148 7.51 6.63 9.77
CA ASP A 148 6.73 7.83 10.08
C ASP A 148 5.95 8.31 8.85
N TYR A 149 4.72 8.79 9.09
CA TYR A 149 3.92 9.49 8.09
C TYR A 149 4.08 11.00 8.27
N GLU A 150 4.87 11.65 7.42
CA GLU A 150 5.22 13.06 7.59
C GLU A 150 4.78 13.91 6.41
N VAL A 151 4.38 15.15 6.70
CA VAL A 151 4.07 16.14 5.66
C VAL A 151 5.36 16.65 5.02
N THR A 152 5.36 16.78 3.69
CA THR A 152 6.48 17.39 2.97
C THR A 152 6.13 18.80 2.53
N ARG A 153 7.05 19.76 2.76
CA ARG A 153 6.84 21.17 2.43
C ARG A 153 6.40 21.38 0.98
N SER A 154 7.09 20.76 0.03
CA SER A 154 6.82 20.89 -1.40
C SER A 154 5.44 20.36 -1.81
N LYS A 155 5.03 19.19 -1.30
CA LYS A 155 3.69 18.65 -1.57
C LYS A 155 2.60 19.48 -0.89
N PHE A 156 2.86 19.97 0.32
CA PHE A 156 1.90 20.78 1.06
C PHE A 156 1.68 22.14 0.41
N LEU A 157 2.75 22.82 0.01
CA LEU A 157 2.67 24.05 -0.79
C LEU A 157 1.85 23.82 -2.06
N ARG A 158 2.19 22.79 -2.84
CA ARG A 158 1.44 22.45 -4.06
C ARG A 158 -0.04 22.18 -3.76
N ALA A 159 -0.34 21.41 -2.72
CA ALA A 159 -1.71 21.05 -2.38
C ALA A 159 -2.54 22.27 -1.92
N ILE A 160 -1.94 23.23 -1.21
CA ILE A 160 -2.59 24.50 -0.86
C ILE A 160 -2.80 25.34 -2.13
N THR A 161 -1.77 25.51 -2.95
CA THR A 161 -1.85 26.29 -4.19
C THR A 161 -2.93 25.76 -5.13
N ASP A 162 -2.99 24.43 -5.33
CA ASP A 162 -4.00 23.77 -6.15
C ASP A 162 -5.45 23.96 -5.61
N ASN A 163 -5.59 24.25 -4.30
CA ASN A 163 -6.87 24.48 -3.64
C ASN A 163 -7.11 25.95 -3.25
N TYR A 164 -6.25 26.89 -3.67
CA TYR A 164 -6.28 28.27 -3.17
C TYR A 164 -7.61 28.96 -3.47
N ASP A 165 -8.08 28.95 -4.72
CA ASP A 165 -9.34 29.62 -5.11
C ASP A 165 -10.54 29.06 -4.34
N LYS A 166 -10.54 27.74 -4.12
CA LYS A 166 -11.59 27.05 -3.38
C LYS A 166 -11.56 27.41 -1.89
N LEU A 167 -10.37 27.51 -1.29
CA LEU A 167 -10.21 27.92 0.11
C LEU A 167 -10.64 29.38 0.28
N LYS A 168 -10.13 30.28 -0.58
CA LYS A 168 -10.45 31.70 -0.58
C LYS A 168 -11.96 31.94 -0.64
N ARG A 169 -12.63 31.37 -1.64
CA ARG A 169 -14.09 31.48 -1.78
C ARG A 169 -14.84 31.03 -0.52
N ARG A 170 -14.41 29.93 0.10
CA ARG A 170 -15.06 29.42 1.32
C ARG A 170 -14.83 30.33 2.53
N PHE A 171 -13.65 30.93 2.66
CA PHE A 171 -13.38 31.91 3.71
C PHE A 171 -14.21 33.19 3.51
N ASP A 172 -14.27 33.71 2.27
CA ASP A 172 -15.06 34.90 1.94
C ASP A 172 -16.56 34.68 2.22
N GLU A 173 -17.12 33.54 1.80
CA GLU A 173 -18.53 33.19 2.07
C GLU A 173 -18.85 33.08 3.57
N ILE A 174 -17.91 32.59 4.39
CA ILE A 174 -18.09 32.50 5.85
C ILE A 174 -18.02 33.89 6.48
N GLU A 175 -17.10 34.74 6.05
CA GLU A 175 -16.94 36.10 6.59
C GLU A 175 -18.15 36.97 6.25
N GLU A 176 -18.67 36.90 5.01
CA GLU A 176 -19.89 37.60 4.62
C GLU A 176 -21.09 37.20 5.49
N ASP A 177 -21.24 35.91 5.78
CA ASP A 177 -22.34 35.42 6.61
C ASP A 177 -22.16 35.82 8.09
N LYS A 178 -20.92 35.86 8.60
CA LYS A 178 -20.63 36.42 9.93
C LYS A 178 -20.99 37.91 10.03
N ILE A 179 -20.70 38.69 8.99
CA ILE A 179 -21.08 40.12 8.93
C ILE A 179 -22.60 40.27 8.93
N LYS A 180 -23.33 39.45 8.17
CA LYS A 180 -24.81 39.45 8.17
C LYS A 180 -25.36 39.09 9.56
N LEU A 181 -24.77 38.11 10.25
CA LEU A 181 -25.19 37.70 11.59
C LEU A 181 -25.03 38.82 12.63
N LEU A 182 -24.00 39.67 12.52
CA LEU A 182 -23.84 40.86 13.39
C LEU A 182 -25.02 41.85 13.25
N SER A 183 -25.70 41.84 12.10
CA SER A 183 -26.85 42.71 11.82
C SER A 183 -28.22 42.06 12.08
N SER A 184 -28.29 40.73 12.24
CA SER A 184 -29.53 40.00 12.54
C SER A 184 -29.26 38.74 13.37
N SER A 185 -29.89 38.64 14.54
CA SER A 185 -29.82 37.44 15.40
C SER A 185 -30.68 36.29 14.84
N ASP A 186 -30.20 35.67 13.76
CA ASP A 186 -30.83 34.53 13.08
C ASP A 186 -30.10 33.22 13.43
N LYS A 187 -30.76 32.38 14.23
CA LYS A 187 -30.24 31.05 14.64
C LYS A 187 -29.98 30.11 13.47
N ASN A 188 -30.70 30.25 12.36
CA ASN A 188 -30.46 29.42 11.17
C ASN A 188 -29.16 29.82 10.47
N LEU A 189 -28.85 31.12 10.45
CA LEU A 189 -27.61 31.63 9.89
C LEU A 189 -26.40 31.21 10.73
N GLU A 190 -26.52 31.25 12.06
CA GLU A 190 -25.51 30.77 13.00
C GLU A 190 -25.17 29.29 12.76
N ASN A 191 -26.17 28.41 12.70
CA ASN A 191 -25.98 26.98 12.40
C ASN A 191 -25.35 26.75 11.02
N ASN A 192 -25.73 27.54 10.00
CA ASN A 192 -25.13 27.44 8.67
C ASN A 192 -23.64 27.80 8.67
N ILE A 193 -23.24 28.83 9.43
CA ILE A 193 -21.83 29.22 9.58
C ILE A 193 -21.04 28.09 10.25
N GLU A 194 -21.53 27.51 11.34
CA GLU A 194 -20.87 26.38 12.02
C GLU A 194 -20.66 25.19 11.09
N VAL A 195 -21.67 24.84 10.28
CA VAL A 195 -21.58 23.75 9.30
C VAL A 195 -20.54 24.06 8.22
N LYS A 196 -20.49 25.30 7.71
CA LYS A 196 -19.50 25.73 6.72
C LYS A 196 -18.09 25.69 7.29
N GLU A 197 -17.88 26.20 8.50
CA GLU A 197 -16.59 26.13 9.20
C GLU A 197 -16.13 24.70 9.40
N ARG A 198 -17.05 23.80 9.81
CA ARG A 198 -16.75 22.38 9.96
C ARG A 198 -16.25 21.75 8.66
N TYR A 199 -16.91 22.00 7.53
CA TYR A 199 -16.47 21.49 6.23
C TYR A 199 -15.17 22.13 5.73
N LEU A 200 -14.89 23.37 6.11
CA LEU A 200 -13.64 24.03 5.77
C LEU A 200 -12.47 23.48 6.60
N LYS A 201 -12.67 23.28 7.91
CA LYS A 201 -11.71 22.60 8.80
C LYS A 201 -11.36 21.20 8.26
N GLN A 202 -12.37 20.41 7.87
CA GLN A 202 -12.16 19.10 7.24
C GLN A 202 -11.38 19.19 5.92
N LEU A 203 -11.63 20.21 5.09
CA LEU A 203 -10.89 20.43 3.85
C LEU A 203 -9.40 20.72 4.13
N ILE A 204 -9.10 21.60 5.08
CA ILE A 204 -7.71 21.94 5.47
C ILE A 204 -6.97 20.70 5.95
N VAL A 205 -7.58 19.92 6.85
CA VAL A 205 -7.01 18.64 7.30
C VAL A 205 -6.80 17.69 6.12
N SER A 206 -7.76 17.57 5.20
CA SER A 206 -7.59 16.70 4.03
C SER A 206 -6.44 17.12 3.11
N ILE A 207 -6.16 18.42 2.99
CA ILE A 207 -5.02 18.95 2.22
C ILE A 207 -3.71 18.57 2.91
N TYR A 208 -3.65 18.72 4.24
CA TYR A 208 -2.51 18.33 5.05
C TYR A 208 -2.19 16.83 4.90
N VAL A 209 -3.19 15.96 5.05
CA VAL A 209 -3.02 14.50 4.93
C VAL A 209 -2.59 14.07 3.52
N LYS A 210 -3.15 14.67 2.47
CA LYS A 210 -2.74 14.39 1.08
C LYS A 210 -1.30 14.77 0.76
N SER A 211 -0.70 15.60 1.61
CA SER A 211 0.67 16.09 1.46
C SER A 211 1.69 15.23 2.22
N MET A 212 1.22 14.18 2.89
CA MET A 212 2.05 13.24 3.63
C MET A 212 2.76 12.25 2.74
N VAL A 213 3.93 11.82 3.21
CA VAL A 213 4.79 10.80 2.63
C VAL A 213 5.30 9.93 3.77
N THR A 214 5.60 8.68 3.46
CA THR A 214 6.20 7.74 4.41
C THR A 214 7.72 7.88 4.38
N PHE A 215 8.33 8.00 5.56
CA PHE A 215 9.77 7.94 5.73
C PHE A 215 10.17 6.79 6.65
N GLY A 216 11.30 6.17 6.32
CA GLY A 216 11.95 5.20 7.18
C GLY A 216 13.14 5.87 7.83
N TYR A 217 13.41 5.50 9.09
CA TYR A 217 14.63 5.88 9.80
C TYR A 217 15.22 4.67 10.52
N PHE A 218 16.52 4.69 10.72
CA PHE A 218 17.22 3.85 11.70
C PHE A 218 17.71 4.74 12.84
N CYS A 219 17.76 4.20 14.05
CA CYS A 219 18.00 5.01 15.25
C CYS A 219 18.55 4.19 16.42
N ASP A 220 18.79 4.86 17.53
CA ASP A 220 19.16 4.26 18.80
C ASP A 220 17.97 3.63 19.53
N LYS A 221 18.26 2.88 20.61
CA LYS A 221 17.27 2.21 21.47
C LYS A 221 16.17 3.13 22.02
N GLU A 222 16.49 4.41 22.21
CA GLU A 222 15.53 5.41 22.70
C GLU A 222 14.71 6.07 21.58
N PHE A 223 14.96 5.71 20.31
CA PHE A 223 14.31 6.29 19.12
C PHE A 223 14.50 7.81 18.98
N LYS A 224 15.61 8.35 19.46
CA LYS A 224 15.91 9.79 19.47
C LYS A 224 16.85 10.19 18.34
N ASN A 225 17.92 9.43 18.16
CA ASN A 225 18.96 9.73 17.17
C ASN A 225 18.58 9.14 15.82
N LYS A 226 17.68 9.83 15.10
CA LYS A 226 17.12 9.35 13.84
C LYS A 226 18.03 9.65 12.65
N CYS A 227 18.38 8.62 11.89
CA CYS A 227 19.04 8.71 10.59
C CYS A 227 18.07 8.24 9.50
N ARG A 228 17.88 9.06 8.47
CA ARG A 228 16.86 8.85 7.45
C ARG A 228 17.37 7.91 6.35
N PHE A 229 16.51 7.00 5.88
CA PHE A 229 16.74 6.26 4.65
C PHE A 229 16.53 7.16 3.43
N ASP A 230 17.42 7.03 2.43
CA ASP A 230 17.29 7.74 1.16
C ASP A 230 16.06 7.29 0.37
N ASP A 231 15.83 5.97 0.32
CA ASP A 231 14.65 5.34 -0.25
C ASP A 231 14.01 4.37 0.75
N ILE A 232 12.71 4.51 0.99
CA ILE A 232 11.94 3.59 1.83
C ILE A 232 12.01 2.13 1.37
N LYS A 233 12.29 1.91 0.09
CA LYS A 233 12.50 0.56 -0.46
C LYS A 233 13.72 -0.13 0.16
N GLU A 234 14.73 0.59 0.60
CA GLU A 234 15.90 0.02 1.27
C GLU A 234 15.51 -0.55 2.63
N PHE A 235 14.75 0.22 3.42
CA PHE A 235 14.14 -0.27 4.65
C PHE A 235 13.29 -1.52 4.39
N ARG A 236 12.40 -1.51 3.39
CA ARG A 236 11.52 -2.66 3.10
C ARG A 236 12.29 -3.91 2.64
N LYS A 237 13.43 -3.75 1.97
CA LYS A 237 14.28 -4.88 1.53
C LYS A 237 14.86 -5.68 2.70
N LEU A 238 14.95 -5.10 3.89
CA LEU A 238 15.42 -5.77 5.11
C LEU A 238 14.45 -6.83 5.63
N PHE A 239 13.20 -6.80 5.17
CA PHE A 239 12.13 -7.64 5.68
C PHE A 239 11.57 -8.54 4.57
N HIS A 240 11.37 -9.81 4.89
CA HIS A 240 10.58 -10.71 4.06
C HIS A 240 9.22 -10.93 4.74
N PHE A 241 8.21 -10.18 4.30
CA PHE A 241 6.87 -10.18 4.91
C PHE A 241 5.86 -10.91 4.02
N CYS A 242 5.21 -11.94 4.57
CA CYS A 242 4.10 -12.65 3.94
C CYS A 242 2.82 -12.51 4.78
N PHE A 243 1.68 -12.25 4.13
CA PHE A 243 0.40 -12.06 4.81
C PHE A 243 -0.77 -12.80 4.14
N ILE A 244 -1.55 -13.51 4.96
CA ILE A 244 -2.65 -14.37 4.55
C ILE A 244 -3.93 -14.03 5.32
N LYS A 245 -5.02 -13.75 4.60
CA LYS A 245 -6.39 -13.67 5.17
C LYS A 245 -7.09 -15.04 5.05
N ALA A 246 -7.68 -15.55 6.13
CA ALA A 246 -8.39 -16.85 6.15
C ALA A 246 -9.83 -16.75 5.65
N SER A 247 -10.49 -15.59 5.79
CA SER A 247 -11.77 -15.35 5.12
C SER A 247 -11.47 -14.85 3.71
N ARG A 248 -11.80 -15.69 2.73
CA ARG A 248 -11.73 -15.38 1.31
C ARG A 248 -13.06 -15.77 0.66
N PRO A 249 -13.47 -15.10 -0.42
CA PRO A 249 -14.32 -15.75 -1.40
C PRO A 249 -13.49 -16.92 -1.92
N LEU A 250 -13.84 -18.13 -1.49
CA LEU A 250 -13.38 -19.34 -2.16
C LEU A 250 -14.44 -19.66 -3.21
N ASP A 251 -14.03 -20.36 -4.27
CA ASP A 251 -14.88 -20.73 -5.40
C ASP A 251 -15.98 -21.72 -4.96
N ASP A 252 -16.96 -21.24 -4.19
CA ASP A 252 -18.10 -21.97 -3.63
C ASP A 252 -19.32 -21.91 -4.56
N ASP A 253 -19.35 -20.93 -5.46
CA ASP A 253 -20.38 -20.76 -6.48
C ASP A 253 -19.81 -21.21 -7.84
N GLU A 254 -20.58 -21.95 -8.63
CA GLU A 254 -20.20 -22.32 -10.02
C GLU A 254 -19.99 -21.09 -10.93
N LEU A 255 -20.42 -19.91 -10.47
CA LEU A 255 -20.23 -18.62 -11.12
C LEU A 255 -18.91 -17.93 -10.74
N ASP A 256 -18.21 -18.40 -9.70
CA ASP A 256 -16.92 -17.87 -9.30
C ASP A 256 -15.82 -18.55 -10.14
N HIS A 257 -15.29 -17.80 -11.10
CA HIS A 257 -14.18 -18.22 -11.96
C HIS A 257 -12.84 -17.71 -11.43
N SER A 258 -12.73 -17.48 -10.12
CA SER A 258 -11.52 -16.88 -9.56
C SER A 258 -10.34 -17.86 -9.62
N HIS A 259 -10.60 -19.18 -9.68
CA HIS A 259 -9.62 -20.25 -9.85
C HIS A 259 -8.44 -20.07 -8.89
N MET A 260 -8.71 -19.70 -7.64
CA MET A 260 -7.66 -19.23 -6.72
C MET A 260 -6.63 -20.31 -6.46
N LEU A 261 -7.06 -21.56 -6.30
CA LEU A 261 -6.16 -22.68 -6.02
C LEU A 261 -5.27 -22.96 -7.23
N SER A 262 -5.84 -23.06 -8.41
CA SER A 262 -5.10 -23.20 -9.67
C SER A 262 -4.09 -22.08 -9.92
N LYS A 263 -4.48 -20.82 -9.67
CA LYS A 263 -3.56 -19.68 -9.75
C LYS A 263 -2.39 -19.80 -8.80
N GLN A 264 -2.62 -20.25 -7.55
CA GLN A 264 -1.54 -20.48 -6.61
C GLN A 264 -0.65 -21.67 -6.99
N MET A 265 -1.23 -22.74 -7.52
CA MET A 265 -0.45 -23.87 -8.04
C MET A 265 0.47 -23.42 -9.18
N ILE A 266 -0.04 -22.65 -10.15
CA ILE A 266 0.80 -22.12 -11.23
C ILE A 266 1.89 -21.17 -10.70
N ARG A 267 1.59 -20.32 -9.72
CA ARG A 267 2.63 -19.49 -9.06
C ARG A 267 3.72 -20.34 -8.41
N MET A 268 3.35 -21.45 -7.76
CA MET A 268 4.33 -22.37 -7.18
C MET A 268 5.20 -23.04 -8.25
N VAL A 269 4.61 -23.38 -9.40
CA VAL A 269 5.35 -23.98 -10.53
C VAL A 269 6.31 -22.96 -11.17
N LYS A 270 6.02 -21.65 -11.16
CA LYS A 270 7.00 -20.61 -11.55
C LYS A 270 8.27 -20.59 -10.71
N LEU A 271 8.24 -21.17 -9.50
CA LEU A 271 9.42 -21.31 -8.64
C LEU A 271 10.25 -22.56 -8.97
N ASP A 272 9.93 -23.25 -10.07
CA ASP A 272 10.70 -24.38 -10.59
C ASP A 272 11.45 -23.97 -11.85
N ASP A 273 12.77 -24.19 -11.87
CA ASP A 273 13.63 -23.78 -12.98
C ASP A 273 13.27 -24.52 -14.28
N GLY A 274 12.83 -25.77 -14.19
CA GLY A 274 12.42 -26.56 -15.35
C GLY A 274 11.14 -26.02 -16.00
N TRP A 275 10.23 -25.44 -15.23
CA TRP A 275 9.07 -24.74 -15.77
C TRP A 275 9.45 -23.47 -16.52
N ASN A 276 10.34 -22.66 -15.95
CA ASN A 276 10.75 -21.40 -16.56
C ASN A 276 11.42 -21.65 -17.93
N GLU A 277 12.28 -22.66 -18.03
CA GLU A 277 12.86 -23.07 -19.32
C GLU A 277 11.83 -23.55 -20.36
N LEU A 278 10.69 -24.11 -19.93
CA LEU A 278 9.61 -24.53 -20.83
C LEU A 278 8.76 -23.34 -21.28
N VAL A 279 8.49 -22.41 -20.38
CA VAL A 279 7.70 -21.21 -20.67
C VAL A 279 8.46 -20.26 -21.60
N GLU A 280 9.78 -20.13 -21.48
CA GLU A 280 10.60 -19.33 -22.40
C GLU A 280 10.50 -19.81 -23.86
N ARG A 281 10.34 -21.13 -24.08
CA ARG A 281 10.28 -21.73 -25.43
C ARG A 281 8.89 -21.72 -26.05
N LEU A 282 7.85 -21.62 -25.23
CA LEU A 282 6.45 -21.76 -25.64
C LEU A 282 5.95 -20.64 -26.58
N PRO A 283 6.31 -19.35 -26.40
CA PRO A 283 5.91 -18.27 -27.31
C PRO A 283 6.29 -18.57 -28.77
N ASP A 284 7.54 -18.98 -28.99
CA ASP A 284 8.05 -19.31 -30.33
C ASP A 284 7.36 -20.54 -30.93
N GLU A 285 7.03 -21.53 -30.10
CA GLU A 285 6.27 -22.70 -30.54
C GLU A 285 4.81 -22.39 -30.88
N LEU A 286 4.17 -21.42 -30.20
CA LEU A 286 2.82 -20.98 -30.53
C LEU A 286 2.76 -20.07 -31.76
N LEU A 287 3.81 -19.28 -32.00
CA LEU A 287 3.88 -18.40 -33.17
C LEU A 287 3.98 -19.19 -34.49
N LYS A 288 4.67 -20.34 -34.48
CA LYS A 288 4.84 -21.20 -35.66
C LYS A 288 3.49 -21.60 -36.31
N PRO A 289 2.53 -22.25 -35.61
CA PRO A 289 1.22 -22.56 -36.16
C PRO A 289 0.40 -21.35 -36.62
N ILE A 290 0.54 -20.21 -35.93
CA ILE A 290 -0.19 -18.97 -36.26
C ILE A 290 0.29 -18.43 -37.61
N GLN A 291 1.60 -18.42 -37.84
CA GLN A 291 2.23 -18.01 -39.10
C GLN A 291 1.98 -19.04 -40.22
N GLU A 292 2.16 -20.33 -39.95
CA GLU A 292 1.97 -21.40 -40.94
C GLU A 292 0.52 -21.47 -41.46
N LYS A 293 -0.46 -21.23 -40.58
CA LYS A 293 -1.89 -21.21 -40.95
C LYS A 293 -2.35 -19.86 -41.51
N ASN A 294 -1.46 -18.88 -41.68
CA ASN A 294 -1.79 -17.53 -42.16
C ASN A 294 -2.93 -16.87 -41.37
N ILE A 295 -2.99 -17.14 -40.05
CA ILE A 295 -4.02 -16.57 -39.17
C ILE A 295 -3.81 -15.06 -39.06
N ASP A 296 -2.56 -14.64 -38.95
CA ASP A 296 -2.11 -13.25 -38.97
C ASP A 296 -2.61 -12.51 -40.21
N LYS A 297 -2.40 -13.11 -41.38
CA LYS A 297 -2.83 -12.54 -42.64
C LYS A 297 -4.35 -12.45 -42.72
N THR A 298 -5.06 -13.47 -42.27
CA THR A 298 -6.54 -13.51 -42.29
C THR A 298 -7.14 -12.44 -41.39
N VAL A 299 -6.62 -12.27 -40.18
CA VAL A 299 -7.05 -11.21 -39.23
C VAL A 299 -6.74 -9.85 -39.81
N ARG A 300 -5.50 -9.64 -40.30
CA ARG A 300 -5.08 -8.37 -40.92
C ARG A 300 -5.95 -8.02 -42.12
N ASP A 301 -6.13 -8.92 -43.07
CA ASP A 301 -6.89 -8.69 -44.29
C ASP A 301 -8.37 -8.41 -43.99
N THR A 302 -8.97 -9.14 -43.04
CA THR A 302 -10.39 -8.98 -42.70
C THR A 302 -10.63 -7.65 -41.97
N SER A 303 -9.80 -7.31 -40.98
CA SER A 303 -9.95 -6.09 -40.18
C SER A 303 -9.60 -4.83 -40.98
N LEU A 304 -8.53 -4.86 -41.79
CA LEU A 304 -8.18 -3.73 -42.65
C LEU A 304 -9.20 -3.54 -43.78
N LYS A 305 -9.79 -4.61 -44.30
CA LYS A 305 -10.89 -4.50 -45.28
C LYS A 305 -12.11 -3.81 -44.69
N SER A 306 -12.49 -4.11 -43.44
CA SER A 306 -13.62 -3.45 -42.79
C SER A 306 -13.37 -1.98 -42.46
N LEU A 307 -12.10 -1.59 -42.23
CA LEU A 307 -11.72 -0.24 -41.84
C LEU A 307 -11.28 0.64 -43.02
N LYS A 308 -11.21 0.08 -44.24
CA LYS A 308 -10.68 0.73 -45.43
C LYS A 308 -11.36 2.08 -45.73
N ASP A 309 -12.69 2.13 -45.67
CA ASP A 309 -13.45 3.34 -45.96
C ASP A 309 -13.21 4.43 -44.91
N THR A 310 -13.04 4.03 -43.64
CA THR A 310 -12.71 4.94 -42.53
C THR A 310 -11.28 5.48 -42.65
N ILE A 311 -10.31 4.63 -42.99
CA ILE A 311 -8.91 5.03 -43.20
C ILE A 311 -8.83 6.03 -44.36
N ASN A 312 -9.51 5.75 -45.49
CA ASN A 312 -9.56 6.64 -46.64
C ASN A 312 -10.19 8.01 -46.30
N ALA A 313 -11.23 8.04 -45.47
CA ALA A 313 -11.85 9.29 -45.02
C ALA A 313 -10.91 10.12 -44.12
N LEU A 314 -10.13 9.46 -43.26
CA LEU A 314 -9.14 10.10 -42.39
C LEU A 314 -7.92 10.61 -43.16
N GLU A 315 -7.51 9.92 -44.23
CA GLU A 315 -6.43 10.36 -45.12
C GLU A 315 -6.76 11.68 -45.84
N GLN A 316 -8.03 11.86 -46.21
CA GLN A 316 -8.50 13.08 -46.87
C GLN A 316 -8.53 14.30 -45.94
N THR A 317 -8.70 14.11 -44.64
CA THR A 317 -8.74 15.20 -43.66
C THR A 317 -7.36 15.53 -43.06
N ASN A 318 -6.42 14.58 -43.06
CA ASN A 318 -5.09 14.72 -42.45
C ASN A 318 -3.95 15.12 -43.42
N GLY A 319 -4.27 15.70 -44.58
CA GLY A 319 -3.25 16.27 -45.48
C GLY A 319 -2.35 15.23 -46.18
N GLY A 320 -2.85 14.00 -46.37
CA GLY A 320 -2.18 12.97 -47.18
C GLY A 320 -0.94 12.31 -46.56
N LYS A 321 -0.68 12.51 -45.26
CA LYS A 321 0.33 11.73 -44.52
C LYS A 321 -0.37 10.69 -43.66
N SER A 322 -0.45 9.48 -44.17
CA SER A 322 -0.92 8.32 -43.42
C SER A 322 0.11 7.21 -43.54
N GLY A 323 0.56 6.70 -42.40
CA GLY A 323 1.33 5.45 -42.37
C GLY A 323 0.39 4.28 -42.66
N GLU A 324 0.91 3.21 -43.25
CA GLU A 324 0.12 1.99 -43.44
C GLU A 324 -0.24 1.39 -42.06
N LEU A 325 -1.53 1.26 -41.76
CA LEU A 325 -1.98 0.61 -40.52
C LEU A 325 -1.64 -0.88 -40.60
N MET A 326 -0.79 -1.34 -39.69
CA MET A 326 -0.40 -2.75 -39.56
C MET A 326 -0.96 -3.32 -38.26
N LEU A 327 -1.42 -4.58 -38.31
CA LEU A 327 -1.82 -5.36 -37.14
C LEU A 327 -0.76 -6.45 -36.95
N ASP A 328 0.04 -6.31 -35.90
CA ASP A 328 1.05 -7.28 -35.53
C ASP A 328 0.55 -8.11 -34.34
N MET A 329 0.72 -9.43 -34.40
CA MET A 329 0.50 -10.31 -33.26
C MET A 329 1.82 -10.56 -32.55
N GLN A 330 1.87 -10.14 -31.29
CA GLN A 330 2.99 -10.42 -30.38
C GLN A 330 2.49 -11.38 -29.31
N VAL A 331 3.28 -12.42 -29.04
CA VAL A 331 3.02 -13.36 -27.94
C VAL A 331 4.22 -13.26 -27.01
N THR A 332 4.00 -12.83 -25.78
CA THR A 332 5.02 -12.70 -24.75
C THR A 332 4.93 -13.84 -23.74
N GLU A 333 5.98 -14.04 -22.94
CA GLU A 333 5.96 -15.00 -21.82
C GLU A 333 4.85 -14.71 -20.82
N ASP A 334 4.52 -13.43 -20.59
CA ASP A 334 3.42 -13.02 -19.73
C ASP A 334 2.07 -13.46 -20.28
N ASP A 335 1.85 -13.35 -21.61
CA ASP A 335 0.64 -13.83 -22.28
C ASP A 335 0.47 -15.36 -22.14
N ILE A 336 1.58 -16.10 -22.26
CA ILE A 336 1.60 -17.55 -22.04
C ILE A 336 1.27 -17.88 -20.60
N SER A 337 1.89 -17.18 -19.65
CA SER A 337 1.61 -17.38 -18.23
C SER A 337 0.16 -17.09 -17.90
N GLU A 338 -0.44 -16.03 -18.44
CA GLU A 338 -1.85 -15.71 -18.21
C GLU A 338 -2.76 -16.76 -18.83
N LEU A 339 -2.45 -17.22 -20.05
CA LEU A 339 -3.18 -18.31 -20.69
C LEU A 339 -3.15 -19.59 -19.87
N LEU A 340 -1.96 -20.02 -19.41
CA LEU A 340 -1.78 -21.21 -18.58
C LEU A 340 -2.53 -21.09 -17.25
N GLN A 341 -2.52 -19.91 -16.63
CA GLN A 341 -3.32 -19.65 -15.42
C GLN A 341 -4.82 -19.75 -15.69
N ARG A 342 -5.29 -19.33 -16.87
CA ARG A 342 -6.71 -19.34 -17.22
C ARG A 342 -7.24 -20.73 -17.59
N ILE A 343 -6.39 -21.59 -18.18
CA ILE A 343 -6.81 -22.93 -18.62
C ILE A 343 -6.57 -24.02 -17.56
N THR A 344 -5.76 -23.73 -16.53
CA THR A 344 -5.47 -24.69 -15.47
C THR A 344 -6.58 -24.62 -14.43
N THR A 345 -7.24 -25.74 -14.18
CA THR A 345 -8.23 -25.93 -13.12
C THR A 345 -7.83 -27.13 -12.26
N ALA A 346 -7.89 -27.00 -10.93
CA ALA A 346 -7.63 -28.12 -10.06
C ALA A 346 -8.84 -29.05 -10.06
N THR A 347 -8.58 -30.34 -10.20
CA THR A 347 -9.62 -31.38 -10.22
C THR A 347 -9.29 -32.46 -9.21
N TYR A 348 -10.33 -33.03 -8.60
CA TYR A 348 -10.22 -34.06 -7.58
C TYR A 348 -10.82 -35.35 -8.11
N ASN A 349 -10.07 -36.44 -7.98
CA ASN A 349 -10.55 -37.77 -8.33
C ASN A 349 -11.25 -38.40 -7.11
N VAL A 350 -12.54 -38.66 -7.23
CA VAL A 350 -13.34 -39.41 -6.25
C VAL A 350 -13.90 -40.62 -6.96
N ASP A 351 -13.48 -41.82 -6.53
CA ASP A 351 -13.92 -43.11 -7.07
C ASP A 351 -13.87 -43.24 -8.61
N GLY A 352 -12.88 -42.61 -9.24
CA GLY A 352 -12.66 -42.64 -10.69
C GLY A 352 -13.36 -41.51 -11.46
N TYR A 353 -14.08 -40.61 -10.78
CA TYR A 353 -14.71 -39.44 -11.38
C TYR A 353 -13.98 -38.15 -10.99
N TYR A 354 -13.74 -37.27 -11.95
CA TYR A 354 -13.06 -35.99 -11.75
C TYR A 354 -14.08 -34.89 -11.48
N LEU A 355 -13.96 -34.26 -10.33
CA LEU A 355 -14.79 -33.13 -9.93
C LEU A 355 -13.94 -31.85 -9.86
N GLY A 356 -14.54 -30.70 -10.16
CA GLY A 356 -13.86 -29.40 -10.16
C GLY A 356 -13.59 -28.84 -8.76
N GLU A 357 -12.93 -27.68 -8.68
CA GLU A 357 -12.54 -27.03 -7.42
C GLU A 357 -13.71 -26.82 -6.45
N SER A 358 -14.91 -26.49 -6.96
CA SER A 358 -16.13 -26.25 -6.19
C SER A 358 -16.73 -27.50 -5.51
N SER A 359 -16.32 -28.69 -5.95
CA SER A 359 -16.83 -29.96 -5.41
C SER A 359 -16.18 -30.36 -4.08
N GLN A 360 -15.05 -29.75 -3.73
CA GLN A 360 -14.33 -30.03 -2.51
C GLN A 360 -14.81 -29.09 -1.41
N GLY A 361 -15.11 -29.65 -0.22
CA GLY A 361 -15.57 -28.84 0.91
C GLY A 361 -14.57 -27.73 1.26
N LEU A 362 -15.11 -26.52 1.48
CA LEU A 362 -14.44 -25.28 1.93
C LEU A 362 -13.22 -25.46 2.83
N GLY A 363 -13.27 -26.38 3.79
CA GLY A 363 -12.18 -26.63 4.73
C GLY A 363 -10.92 -27.18 4.05
N TYR A 364 -11.06 -28.10 3.10
CA TYR A 364 -9.92 -28.77 2.48
C TYR A 364 -9.22 -27.87 1.46
N SER A 365 -9.99 -27.16 0.61
CA SER A 365 -9.46 -26.16 -0.31
C SER A 365 -8.69 -25.05 0.43
N ASN A 366 -9.20 -24.62 1.59
CA ASN A 366 -8.50 -23.68 2.47
C ASN A 366 -7.16 -24.21 2.98
N MET A 367 -7.14 -25.47 3.44
CA MET A 367 -5.91 -26.08 3.96
C MET A 367 -4.85 -26.25 2.87
N ILE A 368 -5.24 -26.70 1.67
CA ILE A 368 -4.31 -26.80 0.54
C ILE A 368 -3.75 -25.41 0.20
N TYR A 369 -4.62 -24.39 0.11
CA TYR A 369 -4.16 -23.04 -0.16
C TYR A 369 -3.17 -22.54 0.89
N ILE A 370 -3.48 -22.68 2.18
CA ILE A 370 -2.59 -22.26 3.27
C ILE A 370 -1.26 -22.99 3.18
N HIS A 371 -1.29 -24.29 2.90
CA HIS A 371 -0.08 -25.10 2.72
C HIS A 371 0.77 -24.62 1.52
N LEU A 372 0.15 -24.29 0.39
CA LEU A 372 0.86 -23.75 -0.78
C LEU A 372 1.53 -22.42 -0.46
N GLN A 373 0.85 -21.52 0.26
CA GLN A 373 1.42 -20.24 0.66
C GLN A 373 2.53 -20.38 1.70
N LEU A 374 2.42 -21.34 2.63
CA LEU A 374 3.51 -21.65 3.56
C LEU A 374 4.74 -22.16 2.82
N LYS A 375 4.55 -23.01 1.79
CA LYS A 375 5.65 -23.47 0.93
C LYS A 375 6.27 -22.34 0.11
N GLU A 376 5.45 -21.43 -0.41
CA GLU A 376 5.92 -20.23 -1.12
C GLU A 376 6.76 -19.35 -0.19
N TYR A 377 6.27 -19.11 1.03
CA TYR A 377 7.02 -18.40 2.07
C TYR A 377 8.34 -19.12 2.42
N GLU A 378 8.31 -20.43 2.66
CA GLU A 378 9.51 -21.22 3.00
C GLU A 378 10.58 -21.13 1.90
N LYS A 379 10.18 -21.19 0.63
CA LYS A 379 11.10 -20.97 -0.50
C LYS A 379 11.64 -19.54 -0.60
N GLY A 380 10.87 -18.57 -0.12
CA GLY A 380 11.23 -17.15 -0.12
C GLY A 380 12.03 -16.68 1.11
N VAL A 381 12.21 -17.55 2.11
CA VAL A 381 13.00 -17.24 3.32
C VAL A 381 14.43 -16.91 2.93
N ASP A 382 14.89 -15.75 3.40
CA ASP A 382 16.24 -15.24 3.16
C ASP A 382 16.95 -15.05 4.51
N PRO A 383 18.06 -15.73 4.80
CA PRO A 383 18.76 -15.62 6.07
C PRO A 383 19.32 -14.20 6.33
N LEU A 384 19.48 -13.39 5.28
CA LEU A 384 19.95 -12.00 5.38
C LEU A 384 18.85 -11.01 5.75
N LYS A 385 17.60 -11.47 5.91
CA LYS A 385 16.42 -10.64 6.17
C LYS A 385 15.68 -11.08 7.42
N VAL A 386 14.84 -10.20 7.94
CA VAL A 386 13.87 -10.54 8.98
C VAL A 386 12.65 -11.16 8.33
N ASN A 387 12.49 -12.47 8.49
CA ASN A 387 11.41 -13.26 7.88
C ASN A 387 10.18 -13.28 8.79
N MET A 388 9.02 -12.89 8.25
CA MET A 388 7.77 -12.77 8.98
C MET A 388 6.60 -13.33 8.21
N PHE A 389 5.80 -14.16 8.86
CA PHE A 389 4.56 -14.69 8.29
C PHE A 389 3.37 -14.38 9.18
N PHE A 390 2.41 -13.63 8.63
CA PHE A 390 1.19 -13.22 9.35
C PHE A 390 -0.03 -13.91 8.75
N TRP A 391 -0.79 -14.59 9.59
CA TRP A 391 -2.02 -15.28 9.22
C TRP A 391 -3.20 -14.75 10.04
N LYS A 392 -4.26 -14.28 9.37
CA LYS A 392 -5.47 -13.77 10.02
C LYS A 392 -6.67 -14.68 9.79
N ASN A 393 -7.24 -15.22 10.85
CA ASN A 393 -8.59 -15.80 10.91
C ASN A 393 -9.57 -14.84 11.62
N LEU A 394 -10.89 -15.03 11.47
CA LEU A 394 -11.95 -14.10 11.91
C LEU A 394 -11.72 -13.53 13.32
N ASN A 395 -11.24 -14.35 14.26
CA ASN A 395 -11.02 -13.94 15.66
C ASN A 395 -9.55 -14.01 16.14
N LEU A 396 -8.64 -14.53 15.31
CA LEU A 396 -7.27 -14.87 15.73
C LEU A 396 -6.27 -14.46 14.65
N ILE A 397 -5.20 -13.78 15.03
CA ILE A 397 -4.05 -13.59 14.15
C ILE A 397 -2.90 -14.43 14.70
N CYS A 398 -2.33 -15.26 13.85
CA CYS A 398 -1.17 -16.09 14.12
C CYS A 398 0.02 -15.49 13.38
N ILE A 399 1.13 -15.29 14.08
CA ILE A 399 2.34 -14.69 13.53
C ILE A 399 3.45 -15.70 13.75
N LEU A 400 3.98 -16.23 12.66
CA LEU A 400 5.00 -17.27 12.68
C LEU A 400 6.37 -16.65 12.36
N LYS A 401 7.32 -16.80 13.28
CA LYS A 401 8.76 -16.62 13.07
C LYS A 401 9.34 -17.94 12.58
N CYS A 402 10.15 -17.94 11.54
CA CYS A 402 10.76 -19.16 11.02
C CYS A 402 12.28 -19.03 10.96
N ASN A 403 12.98 -19.73 11.87
CA ASN A 403 14.44 -19.92 11.80
C ASN A 403 14.83 -21.39 11.53
N LYS A 404 13.87 -22.31 11.37
CA LYS A 404 14.15 -23.73 11.05
C LYS A 404 12.94 -24.45 10.43
N TYR A 405 13.25 -25.26 9.41
CA TYR A 405 12.39 -26.13 8.60
C TYR A 405 11.11 -26.62 9.27
N LEU A 406 9.97 -26.35 8.63
CA LEU A 406 8.64 -26.77 9.04
C LEU A 406 8.29 -28.10 8.36
N LEU A 407 8.98 -29.18 8.76
CA LEU A 407 8.64 -30.55 8.34
C LEU A 407 8.39 -31.43 9.57
N SER A 408 7.24 -31.22 10.20
CA SER A 408 6.50 -32.28 10.90
C SER A 408 5.08 -31.80 11.20
N ILE A 409 4.24 -31.73 10.15
CA ILE A 409 2.78 -31.84 10.27
C ILE A 409 2.35 -32.97 9.35
#